data_AF-A0A7V2IBD8-F1
#
_entry.id   AF-A0A7V2IBD8-F1
#
_cell.length_a   1.000
_cell.length_b   1.000
_cell.length_c   1.000
_cell.angle_alpha   90.00
_cell.angle_beta   90.00
_cell.angle_gamma   90.00
#
_symmetry.space_group_name_H-M   'P 1'
#
loop_
_entity.id
_entity.type
_entity.pdbx_description
1 polymer ?
#
loop_
_entity_poly.entity_id
_entity_poly.type
_entity_poly.pdbx_seq_one_letter_code
_entity_poly.pdbx_strand_id
1 'polypeptide(L)'
;MTDARTAGVAGVLRRLWRGWTRVGRALGDLQARILLTVFYFLVVAPFALVVRLTADPLALRPGTPRGWRVRAPAEPLTLERARQQS
;
A
#
# COMPACT_ATOMS: atom_id res chain seq x y z
N MET A 1 9.57 6.64 57.53
CA MET A 1 8.50 5.60 57.52
C MET A 1 7.42 5.91 56.47
N THR A 2 7.81 6.38 55.27
CA THR A 2 6.89 6.81 54.18
C THR A 2 7.10 6.02 52.88
N ASP A 3 8.12 5.17 52.81
CA ASP A 3 8.64 4.59 51.55
C ASP A 3 7.94 3.29 51.12
N ALA A 4 7.45 2.49 52.08
CA ALA A 4 6.86 1.19 51.77
C ALA A 4 5.49 1.30 51.07
N ARG A 5 4.73 2.38 51.35
CA ARG A 5 3.41 2.59 50.74
C ARG A 5 3.53 3.06 49.28
N THR A 6 4.43 4.00 48.99
CA THR A 6 4.68 4.54 47.65
C THR A 6 5.18 3.47 46.67
N ALA A 7 6.06 2.58 47.12
CA ALA A 7 6.54 1.44 46.31
C ALA A 7 5.39 0.50 45.88
N GLY A 8 4.43 0.25 46.78
CA GLY A 8 3.24 -0.55 46.47
C GLY A 8 2.33 0.12 45.44
N VAL A 9 2.05 1.42 45.60
CA VAL A 9 1.21 2.18 44.65
C VAL A 9 1.88 2.26 43.27
N ALA A 10 3.20 2.50 43.24
CA ALA A 10 3.98 2.52 42.00
C ALA A 10 3.93 1.16 41.27
N GLY A 11 3.97 0.04 41.99
CA GLY A 11 3.84 -1.30 41.42
C GLY A 11 2.47 -1.56 40.77
N VAL A 12 1.39 -1.15 41.43
CA VAL A 12 0.01 -1.26 40.91
C VAL A 12 -0.19 -0.37 39.69
N LEU A 13 0.28 0.89 39.75
CA LEU A 13 0.20 1.84 38.65
C LEU A 13 0.95 1.34 37.41
N ARG A 14 2.13 0.73 37.61
CA ARG A 14 2.93 0.14 36.52
C ARG A 14 2.30 -1.11 35.92
N ARG A 15 1.42 -1.82 36.64
CA ARG A 15 0.61 -2.92 36.09
C ARG A 15 -0.56 -2.40 35.28
N LEU A 16 -1.31 -1.43 35.80
CA LEU A 16 -2.39 -0.77 35.06
C LEU A 16 -1.88 -0.12 33.78
N TRP A 17 -0.77 0.61 33.86
CA TRP A 17 -0.14 1.26 32.71
C TRP A 17 0.21 0.27 31.60
N ARG A 18 0.83 -0.88 31.96
CA ARG A 18 1.14 -1.93 30.99
C ARG A 18 -0.10 -2.51 30.31
N GLY A 19 -1.20 -2.68 31.06
CA GLY A 19 -2.48 -3.09 30.49
C GLY A 19 -3.05 -2.04 29.54
N TRP A 20 -3.06 -0.79 29.97
CA TRP A 20 -3.55 0.36 29.21
C TRP A 20 -2.80 0.56 27.88
N THR A 21 -1.47 0.48 27.89
CA THR A 21 -0.67 0.59 26.65
C THR A 21 -0.99 -0.54 25.66
N ARG A 22 -1.34 -1.73 26.15
CA ARG A 22 -1.69 -2.88 25.29
C ARG A 22 -3.03 -2.65 24.58
N VAL A 23 -3.99 -2.08 25.30
CA VAL A 23 -5.29 -1.66 24.73
C VAL A 23 -5.07 -0.54 23.71
N GLY A 24 -4.25 0.46 24.03
CA GLY A 24 -3.92 1.56 23.12
C GLY A 24 -3.30 1.09 21.80
N ARG A 25 -2.40 0.09 21.84
CA ARG A 25 -1.85 -0.52 20.61
C ARG A 25 -2.91 -1.23 19.77
N ALA A 26 -3.77 -2.02 20.39
CA ALA A 26 -4.82 -2.73 19.66
C ALA A 26 -5.81 -1.76 18.98
N LEU A 27 -6.15 -0.66 19.66
CA LEU A 27 -6.99 0.40 19.10
C LEU A 27 -6.30 1.13 17.95
N GLY A 28 -5.01 1.41 18.10
CA GLY A 28 -4.18 2.03 17.06
C GLY A 28 -4.06 1.16 15.80
N ASP A 29 -3.85 -0.15 15.95
CA ASP A 29 -3.80 -1.07 14.82
C ASP A 29 -5.15 -1.17 14.10
N LEU A 30 -6.25 -1.20 14.85
CA LEU A 30 -7.60 -1.19 14.28
C LEU A 30 -7.87 0.12 13.53
N GLN A 31 -7.53 1.27 14.13
CA GLN A 31 -7.71 2.58 13.52
C GLN A 31 -6.83 2.74 12.27
N ALA A 32 -5.59 2.28 12.30
CA ALA A 32 -4.69 2.31 11.16
C ALA A 32 -5.23 1.46 10.00
N ARG A 33 -5.77 0.27 10.28
CA ARG A 33 -6.42 -0.57 9.27
C ARG A 33 -7.66 0.09 8.69
N ILE A 34 -8.54 0.64 9.53
CA ILE A 34 -9.75 1.33 9.09
C ILE A 34 -9.36 2.52 8.19
N LEU A 35 -8.42 3.35 8.63
CA LEU A 35 -7.96 4.51 7.87
C LEU A 35 -7.34 4.09 6.53
N LEU A 36 -6.51 3.04 6.53
CA LEU A 36 -5.93 2.48 5.32
C LEU A 36 -6.99 1.95 4.36
N THR A 37 -7.97 1.20 4.86
CA THR A 37 -9.08 0.67 4.06
C THR A 37 -9.90 1.81 3.45
N VAL A 38 -10.29 2.80 4.25
CA VAL A 38 -11.04 3.96 3.77
C VAL A 38 -10.23 4.74 2.73
N PHE A 39 -8.94 5.01 2.98
CA PHE A 39 -8.04 5.65 2.02
C PHE A 39 -7.93 4.85 0.71
N TYR A 40 -7.78 3.53 0.80
CA TYR A 40 -7.69 2.66 -0.36
C TYR A 40 -8.95 2.76 -1.22
N PHE A 41 -10.14 2.73 -0.62
CA PHE A 41 -11.40 2.84 -1.37
C PHE A 41 -11.70 4.26 -1.86
N LEU A 42 -11.32 5.30 -1.12
CA LEU A 42 -11.63 6.68 -1.50
C LEU A 42 -10.61 7.30 -2.46
N VAL A 43 -9.36 6.82 -2.46
CA VAL A 43 -8.29 7.39 -3.28
C VAL A 43 -7.85 6.42 -4.37
N VAL A 44 -7.47 5.19 -3.98
CA VAL A 44 -6.92 4.21 -4.93
C VAL A 44 -8.01 3.69 -5.85
N ALA A 45 -9.21 3.37 -5.35
CA ALA A 45 -10.28 2.86 -6.19
C ALA A 45 -10.77 3.83 -7.27
N PRO A 46 -11.08 5.11 -7.00
CA PRO A 46 -11.44 6.05 -8.07
C PRO A 46 -10.28 6.33 -9.01
N PHE A 47 -9.04 6.41 -8.51
CA PHE A 47 -7.86 6.52 -9.38
C PHE A 47 -7.77 5.33 -10.35
N ALA A 48 -7.89 4.10 -9.84
CA ALA A 48 -7.88 2.89 -10.65
C ALA A 48 -9.04 2.86 -11.66
N LEU A 49 -10.22 3.34 -11.25
CA LEU A 49 -11.39 3.45 -12.14
C LEU A 49 -11.13 4.44 -13.27
N VAL A 50 -10.57 5.62 -12.97
CA VAL A 50 -10.20 6.63 -13.98
C VAL A 50 -9.18 6.04 -14.96
N VAL A 51 -8.12 5.40 -14.48
CA VAL A 51 -7.10 4.77 -15.34
C VAL A 51 -7.72 3.67 -16.20
N ARG A 52 -8.57 2.82 -15.62
CA ARG A 52 -9.27 1.76 -16.36
C ARG A 52 -10.17 2.33 -17.46
N LEU A 53 -10.89 3.41 -17.18
CA LEU A 53 -11.80 4.07 -18.12
C LEU A 53 -11.08 4.94 -19.16
N THR A 54 -9.82 5.32 -18.94
CA THR A 54 -9.06 6.18 -19.87
C THR A 54 -8.07 5.41 -20.73
N ALA A 55 -7.31 4.48 -20.14
CA ALA A 55 -6.20 3.81 -20.83
C ALA A 55 -6.59 2.59 -21.66
N ASP A 56 -7.82 2.05 -21.53
CA ASP A 56 -8.26 0.77 -22.13
C ASP A 56 -7.14 -0.30 -22.18
N PRO A 57 -6.55 -0.65 -21.02
CA PRO A 57 -5.37 -1.52 -20.99
C PRO A 57 -5.63 -2.91 -21.61
N LEU A 58 -6.90 -3.34 -21.63
CA LEU A 58 -7.34 -4.61 -22.19
C LEU A 58 -7.91 -4.50 -23.61
N ALA A 59 -7.86 -3.32 -24.26
CA ALA A 59 -8.39 -3.13 -25.61
C ALA A 59 -9.85 -3.61 -25.78
N LEU A 60 -10.67 -3.47 -24.73
CA LEU A 60 -12.04 -4.00 -24.70
C LEU A 60 -13.02 -3.10 -25.46
N ARG A 61 -12.65 -1.85 -25.77
CA ARG A 61 -13.54 -0.94 -26.49
C ARG A 61 -13.73 -1.35 -27.95
N PRO A 62 -14.93 -1.13 -28.53
CA PRO A 62 -15.15 -1.25 -29.97
C PRO A 62 -14.28 -0.21 -30.69
N GLY A 63 -13.29 -0.67 -31.46
CA GLY A 63 -12.35 0.19 -32.21
C GLY A 63 -10.89 0.06 -31.80
N THR A 64 -10.58 -0.59 -30.66
CA THR A 64 -9.17 -0.85 -30.29
C THR A 64 -8.62 -2.03 -31.08
N PRO A 65 -7.42 -1.95 -31.71
CA PRO A 65 -6.82 -3.05 -32.44
C PRO A 65 -6.66 -4.29 -31.54
N ARG A 66 -7.36 -5.38 -31.89
CA ARG A 66 -7.28 -6.67 -31.20
C ARG A 66 -6.22 -7.55 -31.86
N GLY A 67 -5.41 -8.25 -31.07
CA GLY A 67 -4.37 -9.16 -31.56
C GLY A 67 -2.95 -8.70 -31.24
N TRP A 68 -1.96 -9.33 -31.88
CA TRP A 68 -0.54 -9.04 -31.68
C TRP A 68 -0.24 -7.57 -32.00
N ARG A 69 0.16 -6.80 -30.99
CA ARG A 69 0.59 -5.40 -31.20
C ARG A 69 1.94 -5.41 -31.92
N VAL A 70 1.95 -4.88 -33.13
CA VAL A 70 3.20 -4.61 -33.86
C VAL A 70 3.96 -3.56 -33.05
N ARG A 71 5.01 -4.00 -32.35
CA ARG A 71 5.90 -3.10 -31.62
C ARG A 71 6.71 -2.34 -32.66
N ALA A 72 6.58 -1.02 -32.70
CA ALA A 72 7.45 -0.20 -33.52
C ALA A 72 8.91 -0.52 -33.13
N PRO A 73 9.82 -0.75 -34.10
CA PRO A 73 11.22 -0.94 -33.80
C PRO A 73 11.71 0.24 -32.96
N ALA A 74 12.22 -0.03 -31.76
CA ALA A 74 12.68 1.03 -30.85
C ALA A 74 13.81 1.86 -31.48
N GLU A 75 14.57 1.26 -32.41
CA GLU A 75 15.59 1.89 -33.25
C GLU A 75 15.76 1.09 -34.55
N PRO A 76 16.33 1.69 -35.62
CA PRO A 76 16.70 0.96 -36.83
C PRO A 76 17.62 -0.21 -36.48
N LEU A 77 17.28 -1.40 -36.99
CA LEU A 77 18.03 -2.65 -36.80
C LEU A 77 19.42 -2.53 -37.44
N THR A 78 20.40 -1.99 -36.70
CA THR A 78 21.79 -1.92 -37.16
C THR A 78 22.54 -3.20 -36.80
N LEU A 79 23.33 -3.71 -37.75
CA LEU A 79 24.14 -4.92 -37.59
C LEU A 79 25.12 -4.83 -36.41
N GLU A 80 25.54 -3.62 -36.05
CA GLU A 80 26.45 -3.38 -34.92
C GLU A 80 25.84 -3.75 -33.55
N ARG A 81 24.54 -3.50 -33.33
CA ARG A 81 23.86 -3.86 -32.07
C ARG A 81 23.72 -5.36 -31.90
N ALA A 82 23.52 -6.11 -32.98
CA ALA A 82 23.43 -7.58 -32.94
C ALA A 82 24.75 -8.22 -32.47
N ARG A 83 25.89 -7.56 -32.73
CA ARG A 83 27.22 -8.02 -32.29
C ARG A 83 27.53 -7.70 -30.83
N GLN A 84 26.76 -6.82 -30.19
CA GLN A 84 26.94 -6.42 -28.79
C GLN A 84 26.09 -7.27 -27.81
N GLN A 85 25.24 -8.18 -28.32
CA GLN A 85 24.35 -9.02 -27.52
C GLN A 85 24.87 -10.45 -27.28
N SER A 86 26.10 -10.77 -27.72
CA SER A 86 26.79 -12.05 -27.44
C SER A 86 27.80 -11.89 -26.32
#